data_AF-A0A7C5PZF9-F1
#
_entry.id   AF-A0A7C5PZF9-F1
#
_cell.length_a   1.000
_cell.length_b   1.000
_cell.length_c   1.000
_cell.angle_alpha   90.00
_cell.angle_beta   90.00
_cell.angle_gamma   90.00
#
_symmetry.space_group_name_H-M   'P 1'
#
loop_
_entity.id
_entity.type
_entity.pdbx_description
1 polymer ?
#
loop_
_entity_poly.entity_id
_entity_poly.type
_entity_poly.pdbx_seq_one_letter_code
_entity_poly.pdbx_strand_id
1 'polypeptide(L)' 'MAIIITEECINCGACEPECPNNAIYEGAMAWRMAEGTALTGL' A
#
# COMPACT_ATOMS: atom_id res chain seq x y z
N MET A 1 -1.12 -1.74 11.29
CA MET A 1 -1.01 -2.72 10.17
C MET A 1 -2.39 -3.24 9.81
N ALA A 2 -2.78 -3.07 8.54
CA ALA A 2 -4.01 -3.63 7.97
C ALA A 2 -3.65 -4.65 6.89
N ILE A 3 -4.41 -5.74 6.78
CA ILE A 3 -4.29 -6.70 5.67
C ILE A 3 -5.17 -6.25 4.49
N ILE A 4 -6.26 -5.55 4.78
CA ILE A 4 -7.27 -5.09 3.82
C ILE A 4 -7.70 -3.67 4.23
N ILE A 5 -7.75 -2.73 3.27
CA ILE A 5 -8.36 -1.41 3.46
C ILE A 5 -9.88 -1.56 3.32
N THR A 6 -10.63 -1.21 4.35
CA THR A 6 -12.10 -1.24 4.34
C THR A 6 -12.68 0.09 3.88
N GLU A 7 -13.98 0.10 3.61
CA GLU A 7 -14.76 1.30 3.29
C GLU A 7 -14.90 2.30 4.46
N GLU A 8 -14.42 1.97 5.66
CA GLU A 8 -14.27 2.90 6.79
C GLU A 8 -13.01 3.79 6.65
N CYS A 9 -12.16 3.55 5.65
CA CYS A 9 -10.93 4.31 5.45
C CYS A 9 -11.22 5.81 5.24
N ILE A 10 -10.66 6.65 6.11
CA ILE A 10 -10.78 8.11 6.06
C ILE A 10 -9.58 8.79 5.36
N ASN A 11 -8.73 8.02 4.69
CA ASN A 11 -7.51 8.49 4.02
C ASN A 11 -6.55 9.28 4.94
N CYS A 12 -6.26 8.76 6.14
CA CYS A 12 -5.37 9.42 7.11
C CYS A 12 -3.87 9.17 6.88
N GLY A 13 -3.50 8.29 5.94
CA GLY A 13 -2.11 7.98 5.58
C GLY A 13 -1.29 7.19 6.62
N ALA A 14 -1.81 6.93 7.81
CA ALA A 14 -1.03 6.29 8.89
C ALA A 14 -0.60 4.84 8.58
N CYS A 15 -1.32 4.15 7.70
CA CYS A 15 -1.03 2.77 7.33
C CYS A 15 0.00 2.62 6.21
N GLU A 16 0.25 3.67 5.42
CA GLU A 16 1.21 3.64 4.30
C GLU A 16 2.66 3.40 4.76
N PRO A 17 3.26 4.21 5.67
CA PRO A 17 4.66 4.02 6.08
C PRO A 17 4.88 2.76 6.92
N GLU A 18 3.80 2.21 7.50
CA GLU A 18 3.83 1.00 8.32
C GLU A 18 3.71 -0.28 7.47
N CYS A 19 3.50 -0.17 6.15
CA CYS A 19 3.33 -1.32 5.28
C CYS A 19 4.70 -1.95 4.95
N PRO A 20 5.00 -3.17 5.43
CA PRO A 20 6.33 -3.78 5.24
C PRO A 20 6.64 -4.15 3.78
N ASN A 21 5.60 -4.29 2.95
CA ASN A 21 5.71 -4.66 1.54
C ASN A 21 5.18 -3.54 0.63
N ASN A 22 5.16 -2.28 1.10
CA ASN A 22 4.82 -1.10 0.31
C ASN A 22 3.60 -1.31 -0.63
N ALA A 23 2.51 -1.86 -0.09
CA ALA A 23 1.33 -2.28 -0.84
C ALA A 23 0.17 -1.27 -0.78
N ILE A 24 0.27 -0.27 0.09
CA ILE A 24 -0.74 0.78 0.30
C ILE A 24 -0.26 2.02 -0.44
N TYR A 25 -1.16 2.65 -1.20
CA TYR A 25 -0.89 3.82 -2.02
C TYR A 25 -2.08 4.78 -1.91
N GLU A 26 -1.81 6.06 -2.13
CA GLU A 26 -2.85 7.07 -2.30
C GLU A 26 -3.84 6.69 -3.41
N GLY A 27 -5.09 7.11 -3.22
CA GLY A 27 -6.16 6.88 -4.18
C GLY A 27 -5.79 7.37 -5.58
N ALA A 28 -6.20 6.64 -6.61
CA ALA A 28 -5.90 6.89 -8.03
C ALA A 28 -4.44 6.67 -8.46
N MET A 29 -3.57 6.14 -7.60
CA MET A 29 -2.27 5.61 -8.02
C MET A 29 -2.39 4.13 -8.43
N ALA A 30 -1.73 3.76 -9.54
CA ALA A 30 -1.65 2.36 -9.95
C ALA A 30 -0.60 1.65 -9.08
N TRP A 31 -1.00 0.56 -8.42
CA TRP A 31 -0.08 -0.30 -7.70
C TRP A 31 1.01 -0.86 -8.62
N ARG A 32 2.26 -0.85 -8.17
CA ARG A 32 3.40 -1.43 -8.89
C ARG A 32 4.17 -2.39 -7.99
N MET A 33 4.29 -3.64 -8.45
CA MET A 33 4.89 -4.72 -7.67
C MET A 33 6.34 -4.45 -7.22
N ALA A 34 7.15 -3.84 -8.08
CA ALA A 34 8.57 -3.56 -7.80
C ALA A 34 8.80 -2.25 -7.04
N GLU A 35 7.75 -1.47 -6.77
CA GLU A 35 7.90 -0.15 -6.16
C GLU A 35 7.92 -0.29 -4.63
N GLY A 36 9.09 -0.01 -4.03
CA GLY A 36 9.29 -0.06 -2.57
C GLY A 36 9.36 -1.46 -1.97
N THR A 37 9.52 -2.51 -2.78
CA THR A 37 9.71 -3.90 -2.32
C THR A 37 10.90 -4.56 -3.01
N ALA A 38 11.39 -5.67 -2.45
CA ALA A 38 12.41 -6.50 -3.10
C ALA A 38 11.83 -7.45 -4.18
N LEU A 39 10.56 -7.28 -4.56
CA LEU A 39 9.88 -8.17 -5.49
C LEU A 39 10.18 -7.76 -6.94
N THR A 40 10.86 -8.62 -7.67
CA THR A 40 10.99 -8.51 -9.14
C THR A 40 9.96 -9.44 -9.78
N GLY A 41 9.06 -8.89 -10.59
CA GLY A 41 8.17 -9.70 -11.44
C GLY A 41 8.97 -10.61 -12.38
N LEU A 42 8.40 -11.77 -12.72
CA LEU A 42 8.95 -12.71 -13.72
C LEU A 42 8.96 -12.10 -15.13
#